data_AF-A0A2T3LFP6-F1
#
_entry.id   AF-A0A2T3LFP6-F1
#
_cell.length_a   1.000
_cell.length_b   1.000
_cell.length_c   1.000
_cell.angle_alpha   90.00
_cell.angle_beta   90.00
_cell.angle_gamma   90.00
#
_symmetry.space_group_name_H-M   'P 1'
#
loop_
_entity.id
_entity.type
_entity.pdbx_description
1 polymer ?
#
loop_
_entity_poly.entity_id
_entity_poly.type
_entity_poly.pdbx_seq_one_letter_code
_entity_poly.pdbx_strand_id
1 'polypeptide(L)'
;MNKLFITFALFGLAGCATTTTGPTPSGQDQYVMSRQEGAFPSGSEPLLQEVLEQANKFCQSLDKSLEVLDTHENQGPFILGNYPKATIRFKCL
;
A
#
# COMPACT_ATOMS: atom_id res chain seq x y z
N MET A 1 -8.16 44.27 5.67
CA MET A 1 -6.92 43.50 5.40
C MET A 1 -6.73 42.28 6.32
N ASN A 2 -7.36 42.21 7.51
CA ASN A 2 -7.24 41.04 8.40
C ASN A 2 -7.98 39.76 7.96
N LYS A 3 -8.95 39.85 7.03
CA LYS A 3 -9.76 38.69 6.63
C LYS A 3 -9.09 37.83 5.54
N LEU A 4 -8.08 38.36 4.85
CA LEU A 4 -7.40 37.65 3.75
C LEU A 4 -6.32 36.67 4.25
N PHE A 5 -5.75 36.93 5.43
CA PHE A 5 -4.72 36.08 6.03
C PHE A 5 -5.28 34.79 6.66
N ILE A 6 -6.54 34.80 7.11
CA ILE A 6 -7.17 33.62 7.74
C ILE A 6 -7.54 32.57 6.67
N THR A 7 -7.86 32.99 5.45
CA THR A 7 -8.31 32.09 4.39
C THR A 7 -7.18 31.23 3.80
N PHE A 8 -5.91 31.67 3.90
CA PHE A 8 -4.77 30.93 3.37
C PHE A 8 -4.26 29.83 4.34
N ALA A 9 -4.55 29.95 5.64
CA ALA A 9 -4.12 28.98 6.64
C ALA A 9 -4.91 27.66 6.62
N LEU A 10 -6.02 27.59 5.89
CA LEU A 10 -6.94 26.43 5.87
C LEU A 10 -6.69 25.45 4.71
N PHE A 11 -5.76 25.74 3.79
CA PHE A 11 -5.51 24.91 2.60
C PHE A 11 -4.38 23.86 2.76
N GLY A 12 -3.81 23.74 3.95
CA GLY A 12 -2.68 22.85 4.22
C GLY A 12 -3.05 21.47 4.79
N LEU A 13 -4.25 20.95 4.52
CA LEU A 13 -4.60 19.58 4.90
C LEU A 13 -3.75 18.60 4.08
N ALA A 14 -2.66 18.15 4.70
CA ALA A 14 -1.81 17.08 4.23
C ALA A 14 -2.66 15.85 3.89
N GLY A 15 -2.55 15.38 2.65
CA GLY A 15 -3.17 14.13 2.22
C GLY A 15 -2.59 12.95 3.00
N CYS A 16 -3.43 11.96 3.31
CA CYS A 16 -2.99 10.69 3.85
C CYS A 16 -2.04 10.02 2.83
N ALA A 17 -0.75 9.92 3.16
CA ALA A 17 0.22 9.25 2.32
C ALA A 17 0.20 7.74 2.60
N THR A 18 -0.76 7.03 2.01
CA THR A 18 -0.66 5.57 1.85
C THR A 18 0.40 5.31 0.79
N THR A 19 1.35 4.42 1.09
CA THR A 19 2.43 4.07 0.16
C THR A 19 2.24 2.64 -0.33
N THR A 20 2.26 2.47 -1.64
CA THR A 20 2.23 1.16 -2.29
C THR A 20 3.52 1.02 -3.09
N THR A 21 4.24 -0.08 -2.90
CA THR A 21 5.34 -0.45 -3.80
C THR A 21 4.75 -1.21 -4.99
N GLY A 22 5.16 -0.89 -6.21
CA GLY A 22 4.82 -1.70 -7.39
C GLY A 22 5.45 -3.10 -7.34
N PRO A 23 5.08 -3.99 -8.28
CA PRO A 23 5.63 -5.33 -8.35
C PRO A 23 7.14 -5.25 -8.63
N THR A 24 7.94 -5.67 -7.66
CA THR A 24 9.41 -5.62 -7.71
C THR A 24 9.96 -7.02 -7.94
N PRO A 25 10.75 -7.26 -9.00
CA PRO A 25 11.32 -8.59 -9.27
C PRO A 25 12.18 -9.09 -8.10
N SER A 26 12.01 -10.38 -7.75
CA SER A 26 12.68 -11.05 -6.62
C SER A 26 13.26 -12.42 -6.99
N GLY A 27 13.25 -12.78 -8.28
CA GLY A 27 13.75 -14.06 -8.81
C GLY A 27 13.11 -14.40 -10.16
N GLN A 28 13.27 -15.64 -10.64
CA GLN A 28 12.59 -16.12 -11.84
C GLN A 28 11.07 -16.05 -11.67
N ASP A 29 10.44 -15.14 -12.42
CA ASP A 29 9.00 -14.87 -12.43
C ASP A 29 8.39 -14.56 -11.06
N GLN A 30 9.23 -14.16 -10.10
CA GLN A 30 8.82 -13.82 -8.74
C GLN A 30 8.83 -12.32 -8.53
N TYR A 31 7.81 -11.84 -7.85
CA TYR A 31 7.61 -10.44 -7.54
C TYR A 31 7.32 -10.27 -6.06
N VAL A 32 7.73 -9.12 -5.53
CA VAL A 32 7.36 -8.64 -4.20
C VAL A 32 6.53 -7.37 -4.38
N MET A 33 5.43 -7.28 -3.64
CA MET A 33 4.60 -6.08 -3.58
C MET A 33 4.21 -5.83 -2.13
N SER A 34 4.07 -4.56 -1.76
CA SER A 34 3.68 -4.18 -0.41
C SER A 34 2.81 -2.94 -0.42
N ARG A 35 1.92 -2.86 0.56
CA ARG A 35 1.09 -1.69 0.81
C ARG A 35 1.18 -1.34 2.29
N GLN A 36 1.36 -0.06 2.56
CA GLN A 36 1.55 0.47 3.91
C GLN A 36 0.68 1.73 4.08
N GLU A 37 -0.08 1.76 5.17
CA GLU A 37 -0.84 2.95 5.55
C GLU A 37 0.04 4.01 6.22
N GLY A 38 -0.48 5.23 6.30
CA GLY A 38 0.13 6.31 7.07
C GLY A 38 -0.19 6.25 8.57
N ALA A 39 0.20 7.29 9.31
CA ALA A 39 -0.08 7.42 10.75
C ALA A 39 -1.58 7.48 11.09
N PHE A 40 -2.42 7.81 10.12
CA PHE A 40 -3.86 7.92 10.26
C PHE A 40 -4.52 7.09 9.14
N PRO A 41 -4.65 5.77 9.32
CA PRO A 41 -5.29 4.93 8.32
C PRO A 41 -6.76 5.35 8.18
N SER A 42 -7.17 5.70 6.96
CA SER A 42 -8.55 6.07 6.63
C SER A 42 -9.31 4.99 5.87
N GLY A 43 -8.61 3.94 5.42
CA GLY A 43 -9.20 2.80 4.69
C GLY A 43 -9.94 1.83 5.61
N SER A 44 -10.98 1.21 5.08
CA SER A 44 -11.75 0.15 5.76
C SER A 44 -11.31 -1.26 5.35
N GLU A 45 -10.65 -1.36 4.21
CA GLU A 45 -10.21 -2.59 3.59
C GLU A 45 -8.92 -3.12 4.23
N PRO A 46 -8.78 -4.45 4.44
CA PRO A 46 -7.53 -5.02 4.90
C PRO A 46 -6.39 -4.81 3.88
N LEU A 47 -5.25 -4.31 4.33
CA LEU A 47 -4.07 -4.04 3.49
C LEU A 47 -3.64 -5.25 2.66
N LEU A 48 -3.71 -6.45 3.24
CA LEU A 48 -3.40 -7.70 2.54
C LEU A 48 -4.34 -7.94 1.35
N GLN A 49 -5.63 -7.66 1.50
CA GLN A 49 -6.59 -7.85 0.42
C GLN A 49 -6.33 -6.88 -0.73
N GLU A 50 -6.01 -5.63 -0.41
CA GLU A 50 -5.72 -4.61 -1.42
C GLU A 50 -4.45 -4.92 -2.23
N VAL A 51 -3.38 -5.37 -1.58
CA VAL A 51 -2.14 -5.73 -2.27
C VAL A 51 -2.30 -7.01 -3.11
N LEU A 52 -3.13 -7.96 -2.65
CA LEU A 52 -3.48 -9.15 -3.43
C LEU A 52 -4.27 -8.78 -4.69
N GLU A 53 -5.24 -7.86 -4.59
CA GLU A 53 -5.99 -7.37 -5.75
C GLU A 53 -5.08 -6.68 -6.77
N GLN A 54 -4.11 -5.88 -6.31
CA GLN A 54 -3.13 -5.22 -7.18
C GLN A 54 -2.19 -6.24 -7.86
N ALA A 55 -1.71 -7.25 -7.13
CA ALA A 55 -0.89 -8.31 -7.72
C ALA A 55 -1.69 -9.14 -8.73
N ASN A 56 -2.96 -9.42 -8.46
CA ASN A 56 -3.83 -10.10 -9.41
C ASN A 56 -4.03 -9.27 -10.69
N LYS A 57 -4.32 -7.96 -10.56
CA LYS A 57 -4.41 -7.05 -11.72
C LYS A 57 -3.10 -7.03 -12.53
N PHE A 58 -1.96 -7.05 -11.85
CA PHE A 58 -0.66 -7.14 -12.52
C PHE A 58 -0.48 -8.45 -13.29
N CYS A 59 -0.75 -9.62 -12.69
CA CYS A 59 -0.65 -10.89 -13.43
C CYS A 59 -1.66 -10.99 -14.57
N GLN A 60 -2.89 -10.50 -14.38
CA GLN A 60 -3.89 -10.42 -15.46
C GLN A 60 -3.44 -9.54 -16.63
N SER A 61 -2.70 -8.45 -16.37
CA SER A 61 -2.13 -7.62 -17.44
C SER A 61 -1.06 -8.33 -18.26
N LEU A 62 -0.57 -9.48 -17.80
CA LEU A 62 0.37 -10.36 -18.49
C LEU A 62 -0.31 -11.61 -19.07
N ASP A 63 -1.66 -11.65 -19.08
CA ASP A 63 -2.46 -12.83 -19.45
C ASP A 63 -2.13 -14.08 -18.61
N LYS A 64 -1.77 -13.86 -17.34
CA LYS A 64 -1.33 -14.89 -16.40
C LYS A 64 -2.17 -14.92 -15.14
N SER A 65 -2.09 -16.04 -14.44
CA SER A 65 -2.73 -16.27 -13.14
C SER A 65 -1.81 -15.88 -11.98
N LEU A 66 -2.38 -15.37 -10.90
CA LEU A 66 -1.66 -15.06 -9.67
C LEU A 66 -1.42 -16.35 -8.85
N GLU A 67 -0.16 -16.64 -8.54
CA GLU A 67 0.24 -17.64 -7.54
C GLU A 67 0.89 -16.93 -6.35
N VAL A 68 0.26 -16.97 -5.18
CA VAL A 68 0.82 -16.39 -3.95
C VAL A 68 1.81 -17.37 -3.34
N LEU A 69 3.04 -16.91 -3.10
CA LEU A 69 4.10 -17.70 -2.46
C LEU A 69 4.17 -17.48 -0.95
N ASP A 70 4.03 -16.23 -0.52
CA ASP A 70 4.13 -15.84 0.89
C ASP A 70 3.40 -14.52 1.14
N THR A 71 2.90 -14.35 2.36
CA THR A 71 2.22 -13.14 2.83
C THR A 71 2.72 -12.76 4.22
N HIS A 72 3.02 -11.50 4.43
CA HIS A 72 3.49 -10.98 5.71
C HIS A 72 2.79 -9.67 6.07
N GLU A 73 2.19 -9.63 7.26
CA GLU A 73 1.66 -8.41 7.87
C GLU A 73 2.43 -8.12 9.16
N ASN A 74 2.90 -6.88 9.31
CA ASN A 74 3.58 -6.49 10.54
C ASN A 74 2.58 -6.42 11.71
N GLN A 75 3.05 -6.86 12.87
CA GLN A 75 2.25 -6.85 14.08
C GLN A 75 2.36 -5.51 14.81
N GLY A 76 1.32 -5.19 15.58
CA GLY A 76 1.29 -4.01 16.43
C GLY A 76 2.22 -4.12 17.66
N PRO A 77 2.34 -3.04 18.46
CA PRO A 77 1.58 -1.79 18.38
C PRO A 77 2.06 -0.83 17.27
N PHE A 78 1.12 -0.17 16.59
CA PHE A 78 1.41 0.76 15.48
C PHE A 78 1.69 2.17 15.98
N ILE A 79 2.85 2.33 16.63
CA ILE A 79 3.30 3.60 17.21
C ILE A 79 4.72 3.92 16.72
N LEU A 80 5.12 5.19 16.82
CA LEU A 80 6.50 5.63 16.58
C LEU A 80 7.08 5.22 15.20
N GLY A 81 6.27 5.25 14.15
CA GLY A 81 6.71 4.93 12.79
C GLY A 81 6.54 3.46 12.37
N ASN A 82 6.05 2.60 13.27
CA ASN A 82 5.55 1.28 12.88
C ASN A 82 4.14 1.42 12.30
N TYR A 83 4.05 1.58 10.97
CA TYR A 83 2.75 1.69 10.30
C TYR A 83 2.25 0.33 9.80
N PRO A 84 0.94 0.07 9.80
CA PRO A 84 0.38 -1.15 9.22
C PRO A 84 0.87 -1.34 7.79
N LYS A 85 1.39 -2.54 7.50
CA LYS A 85 2.00 -2.92 6.24
C LYS A 85 1.71 -4.37 5.93
N ALA A 86 1.19 -4.62 4.73
CA ALA A 86 1.11 -5.95 4.14
C ALA A 86 2.14 -6.08 3.02
N THR A 87 2.82 -7.22 2.96
CA THR A 87 3.79 -7.57 1.91
C THR A 87 3.46 -8.95 1.39
N ILE A 88 3.51 -9.14 0.08
CA ILE A 88 3.30 -10.42 -0.57
C ILE A 88 4.47 -10.74 -1.49
N ARG A 89 4.80 -12.03 -1.57
CA ARG A 89 5.60 -12.61 -2.65
C ARG A 89 4.69 -13.45 -3.51
N PHE A 90 4.84 -13.32 -4.82
CA PHE A 90 3.98 -14.02 -5.76
C PHE A 90 4.68 -14.29 -7.09
N LYS A 91 4.08 -15.17 -7.90
CA LYS A 91 4.42 -15.40 -9.29
C LYS A 91 3.23 -15.11 -10.19
N CYS A 92 3.52 -14.81 -11.44
CA CYS A 92 2.53 -14.83 -12.50
C CYS A 92 2.79 -16.07 -13.38
N LEU A 93 1.85 -17.00 -13.37
CA LEU A 93 1.90 -18.26 -14.13
C LEU A 93 1.02 -18.20 -15.37
#